data_AF-A0A7W3XVI9-F1
#
_entry.id   AF-A0A7W3XVI9-F1
#
_cell.length_a   1.000
_cell.length_b   1.000
_cell.length_c   1.000
_cell.angle_alpha   90.00
_cell.angle_beta   90.00
_cell.angle_gamma   90.00
#
_symmetry.space_group_name_H-M   'P 1'
#
loop_
_entity.id
_entity.type
_entity.pdbx_description
1 polymer ?
#
loop_
_entity_poly.entity_id
_entity_poly.type
_entity_poly.pdbx_seq_one_letter_code
_entity_poly.pdbx_strand_id
1 'polypeptide(L)'
;MTTPRTSAAPSPPLTWSLRGRGPLDVPVEADSPPEPPESGLVGGSGRGVRVCVIDSGVERDHPVVGPVAGAWRVVKDEAGVRVEETGEGDVCGHGTACAGIIRRTAPECELFSVRVLGERFSGSGEVLLAGIRWAVRQRFDVVNLSLSTTHVRFTEELRKLADEAYFQRTMIVSSAHNTRVESFPWRFSSVISVGSHQEDDPGLHLYNPTPPVEFFAPGQKVKVAWLGGTEIRTSGNSFATPFITGLCARVLSAQPRLTPFQLKNVLYLSAANVRIRGGP
;
A
#
# COMPACT_ATOMS: atom_id res chain seq x y z
N MET A 1 -11.27 -41.09 38.46
CA MET A 1 -10.73 -40.91 37.09
C MET A 1 -10.94 -39.46 36.70
N THR A 2 -9.91 -38.63 36.90
CA THR A 2 -9.88 -37.21 36.53
C THR A 2 -9.22 -37.09 35.17
N THR A 3 -9.98 -36.67 34.15
CA THR A 3 -9.44 -36.37 32.82
C THR A 3 -8.60 -35.08 32.89
N PRO A 4 -7.37 -35.06 32.37
CA PRO A 4 -6.59 -33.84 32.31
C PRO A 4 -7.17 -32.94 31.22
N ARG A 5 -7.47 -31.68 31.58
CA ARG A 5 -7.71 -30.61 30.61
C ARG A 5 -6.44 -30.43 29.77
N THR A 6 -6.53 -30.75 28.49
CA THR A 6 -5.54 -30.33 27.50
C THR A 6 -5.49 -28.80 27.47
N SER A 7 -4.37 -28.26 27.97
CA SER A 7 -3.94 -26.89 27.72
C SER A 7 -3.84 -26.69 26.21
N ALA A 8 -4.73 -25.88 25.64
CA ALA A 8 -4.60 -25.45 24.26
C ALA A 8 -3.32 -24.60 24.14
N ALA A 9 -2.42 -25.00 23.24
CA ALA A 9 -1.23 -24.21 22.93
C ALA A 9 -1.66 -22.78 22.52
N PRO A 10 -0.98 -21.73 23.01
CA PRO A 10 -1.33 -20.36 22.65
C PRO A 10 -1.15 -20.17 21.14
N SER A 11 -2.20 -19.68 20.48
CA SER A 11 -2.14 -19.30 19.07
C SER A 11 -1.01 -18.30 18.84
N PRO A 12 -0.17 -18.47 17.80
CA PRO A 12 0.92 -17.56 17.54
C PRO A 12 0.38 -16.14 17.29
N PRO A 13 1.05 -15.10 17.81
CA PRO A 13 0.52 -13.74 17.77
C PRO A 13 0.57 -13.11 16.37
N LEU A 14 -0.48 -12.36 16.04
CA LEU A 14 -0.66 -11.66 14.77
C LEU A 14 0.28 -10.44 14.63
N THR A 15 1.53 -10.66 14.25
CA THR A 15 2.43 -9.59 13.79
C THR A 15 2.73 -9.75 12.30
N TRP A 16 2.35 -8.77 11.50
CA TRP A 16 2.39 -8.81 10.04
C TRP A 16 3.73 -8.37 9.43
N SER A 17 4.84 -8.90 9.96
CA SER A 17 6.21 -8.58 9.51
C SER A 17 7.11 -9.82 9.47
N LEU A 18 7.95 -9.93 8.45
CA LEU A 18 8.99 -10.96 8.35
C LEU A 18 10.27 -10.49 9.05
N ARG A 19 10.31 -10.57 10.39
CA ARG A 19 11.53 -10.29 11.16
C ARG A 19 12.39 -11.53 11.24
N GLY A 20 13.68 -11.40 10.89
CA GLY A 20 14.64 -12.50 10.95
C GLY A 20 14.36 -13.65 9.99
N ARG A 21 13.55 -13.42 8.95
CA ARG A 21 13.25 -14.39 7.88
C ARG A 21 13.42 -13.70 6.53
N GLY A 22 14.14 -14.34 5.62
CA GLY A 22 14.36 -13.91 4.23
C GLY A 22 13.56 -14.74 3.22
N PRO A 23 13.74 -14.49 1.91
CA PRO A 23 12.98 -15.14 0.84
C PRO A 23 13.09 -16.68 0.84
N LEU A 24 14.27 -17.20 1.20
CA LEU A 24 14.53 -18.64 1.28
C LEU A 24 13.79 -19.32 2.43
N ASP A 25 13.39 -18.57 3.46
CA ASP A 25 12.67 -19.08 4.62
C ASP A 25 11.15 -19.18 4.38
N VAL A 26 10.65 -18.64 3.25
CA VAL A 26 9.23 -18.67 2.86
C VAL A 26 9.03 -19.01 1.38
N PRO A 27 9.55 -20.16 0.89
CA PRO A 27 9.46 -20.51 -0.52
C PRO A 27 8.01 -20.80 -0.94
N VAL A 28 7.67 -20.41 -2.17
CA VAL A 28 6.40 -20.74 -2.82
C VAL A 28 6.69 -21.35 -4.18
N GLU A 29 6.19 -22.56 -4.42
CA GLU A 29 6.31 -23.22 -5.72
C GLU A 29 5.09 -22.86 -6.58
N ALA A 30 5.34 -22.47 -7.83
CA ALA A 30 4.30 -22.14 -8.79
C ALA A 30 4.54 -22.90 -10.11
N ASP A 31 3.44 -23.27 -10.76
CA ASP A 31 3.48 -23.76 -12.14
C ASP A 31 3.89 -22.64 -13.11
N SER A 32 4.49 -23.02 -14.23
CA SER A 32 4.85 -22.06 -15.29
C SER A 32 3.60 -21.39 -15.87
N PRO A 33 3.57 -20.05 -16.04
CA PRO A 33 2.50 -19.41 -16.77
C PRO A 33 2.50 -19.92 -18.22
N PRO A 34 1.33 -20.02 -18.87
CA PRO A 34 1.22 -20.57 -20.22
C PRO A 34 2.03 -19.81 -21.29
N GLU A 35 2.53 -18.61 -21.00
CA GLU A 35 3.65 -17.93 -21.67
C GLU A 35 4.04 -16.72 -20.78
N PRO A 36 5.33 -16.47 -20.47
CA PRO A 36 5.71 -15.25 -19.76
C PRO A 36 5.57 -14.05 -20.71
N PRO A 37 5.10 -12.87 -20.23
CA PRO A 37 5.09 -11.67 -21.06
C PRO A 37 6.52 -11.34 -21.54
N GLU A 38 6.66 -10.94 -22.81
CA GLU A 38 7.96 -10.69 -23.47
C GLU A 38 8.82 -9.63 -22.76
N SER A 39 8.19 -8.73 -22.00
CA SER A 39 8.86 -7.82 -21.07
C SER A 39 8.81 -8.38 -19.66
N GLY A 40 9.92 -8.35 -18.92
CA GLY A 40 9.97 -8.74 -17.50
C GLY A 40 8.74 -8.24 -16.73
N LEU A 41 8.16 -9.12 -15.91
CA LEU A 41 6.83 -8.98 -15.29
C LEU A 41 6.62 -7.62 -14.57
N VAL A 42 7.69 -7.01 -14.05
CA VAL A 42 7.70 -5.65 -13.49
C VAL A 42 8.59 -4.74 -14.34
N GLY A 43 8.11 -4.37 -15.53
CA GLY A 43 8.71 -3.35 -16.40
C GLY A 43 8.11 -1.96 -16.19
N GLY A 44 8.70 -0.92 -16.79
CA GLY A 44 8.14 0.44 -16.83
C GLY A 44 8.63 1.40 -15.74
N SER A 45 8.36 2.70 -15.94
CA SER A 45 8.79 3.81 -15.07
C SER A 45 7.65 4.47 -14.29
N GLY A 46 6.41 4.03 -14.49
CA GLY A 46 5.21 4.66 -13.92
C GLY A 46 4.58 5.75 -14.80
N ARG A 47 5.19 6.06 -15.95
CA ARG A 47 4.71 7.10 -16.87
C ARG A 47 3.24 6.90 -17.26
N GLY A 48 2.45 7.96 -17.13
CA GLY A 48 1.02 7.98 -17.46
C GLY A 48 0.12 7.29 -16.45
N VAL A 49 0.65 6.85 -15.30
CA VAL A 49 -0.13 6.26 -14.21
C VAL A 49 -0.36 7.29 -13.12
N ARG A 50 -1.62 7.48 -12.75
CA ARG A 50 -2.05 8.41 -11.70
C ARG A 50 -2.12 7.69 -10.36
N VAL A 51 -1.25 8.09 -9.44
CA VAL A 51 -1.12 7.50 -8.10
C VAL A 51 -1.58 8.49 -7.04
N CYS A 52 -2.60 8.13 -6.26
CA CYS A 52 -3.12 8.96 -5.18
C CYS A 52 -2.61 8.49 -3.81
N VAL A 53 -1.94 9.38 -3.09
CA VAL A 53 -1.52 9.17 -1.70
C VAL A 53 -2.58 9.76 -0.77
N ILE A 54 -3.34 8.89 -0.10
CA ILE A 54 -4.31 9.30 0.92
C ILE A 54 -3.61 9.21 2.28
N ASP A 55 -3.25 10.35 2.87
CA ASP A 55 -2.39 10.38 4.08
C ASP A 55 -2.45 11.74 4.81
N SER A 56 -1.34 12.20 5.42
CA SER A 56 -1.17 13.51 6.09
C SER A 56 -0.87 14.68 5.14
N GLY A 57 -0.99 14.47 3.84
CA GLY A 57 -0.60 15.42 2.80
C GLY A 57 0.78 15.11 2.22
N VAL A 58 1.22 15.88 1.23
CA VAL A 58 2.53 15.71 0.59
C VAL A 58 3.20 17.08 0.44
N GLU A 59 4.46 17.19 0.87
CA GLU A 59 5.29 18.36 0.61
C GLU A 59 5.71 18.40 -0.86
N ARG A 60 5.09 19.30 -1.62
CA ARG A 60 5.18 19.35 -3.10
C ARG A 60 6.56 19.76 -3.63
N ASP A 61 7.31 20.52 -2.84
CA ASP A 61 8.64 21.03 -3.20
C ASP A 61 9.78 20.16 -2.64
N HIS A 62 9.44 19.01 -2.04
CA HIS A 62 10.43 18.13 -1.46
C HIS A 62 11.33 17.51 -2.55
N PRO A 63 12.67 17.61 -2.48
CA PRO A 63 13.58 17.18 -3.56
C PRO A 63 13.43 15.71 -3.98
N VAL A 64 13.14 14.83 -3.03
CA VAL A 64 12.89 13.40 -3.30
C VAL A 64 11.53 13.13 -3.95
N VAL A 65 10.50 13.92 -3.62
CA VAL A 65 9.13 13.69 -4.11
C VAL A 65 8.95 14.30 -5.49
N GLY A 66 9.52 15.48 -5.72
CA GLY A 66 9.31 16.25 -6.93
C GLY A 66 7.84 16.67 -7.12
N PRO A 67 7.41 16.95 -8.36
CA PRO A 67 6.12 17.59 -8.61
C PRO A 67 4.94 16.70 -8.19
N VAL A 68 3.94 17.32 -7.56
CA VAL A 68 2.64 16.71 -7.24
C VAL A 68 1.59 17.34 -8.16
N ALA A 69 0.91 16.52 -8.96
CA ALA A 69 -0.03 16.95 -10.00
C ALA A 69 -1.30 17.60 -9.45
N GLY A 70 -1.67 17.28 -8.21
CA GLY A 70 -2.73 17.98 -7.48
C GLY A 70 -2.81 17.56 -6.02
N ALA A 71 -3.31 18.43 -5.16
CA ALA A 71 -3.57 18.08 -3.76
C ALA A 71 -4.90 18.61 -3.23
N TRP A 72 -5.56 17.77 -2.44
CA TRP A 72 -6.82 18.04 -1.78
C TRP A 72 -6.70 17.75 -0.29
N ARG A 73 -7.61 18.32 0.49
CA ARG A 73 -7.84 17.96 1.89
C ARG A 73 -9.30 17.62 2.10
N VAL A 74 -9.54 16.74 3.07
CA VAL A 74 -10.88 16.46 3.55
C VAL A 74 -11.14 17.32 4.78
N VAL A 75 -12.17 18.16 4.71
CA VAL A 75 -12.59 19.05 5.81
C VAL A 75 -13.90 18.52 6.39
N LYS A 76 -13.99 18.51 7.71
CA LYS A 76 -15.21 18.23 8.46
C LYS A 76 -15.54 19.42 9.35
N ASP A 77 -16.69 20.04 9.12
CA ASP A 77 -17.24 21.12 9.94
C ASP A 77 -18.76 20.93 10.15
N GLU A 78 -19.45 21.96 10.65
CA GLU A 78 -20.89 21.92 10.92
C GLU A 78 -21.73 21.68 9.66
N ALA A 79 -21.22 22.03 8.47
CA ALA A 79 -21.90 21.81 7.20
C ALA A 79 -21.70 20.38 6.66
N GLY A 80 -20.84 19.57 7.30
CA GLY A 80 -20.60 18.17 6.96
C GLY A 80 -19.15 17.89 6.52
N VAL A 81 -18.97 16.82 5.75
CA VAL A 81 -17.65 16.39 5.24
C VAL A 81 -17.53 16.70 3.76
N ARG A 82 -16.49 17.44 3.37
CA ARG A 82 -16.20 17.77 1.96
C ARG A 82 -14.74 17.57 1.62
N VAL A 83 -14.46 17.45 0.32
CA VAL A 83 -13.10 17.41 -0.22
C VAL A 83 -12.89 18.68 -1.04
N GLU A 84 -11.85 19.43 -0.72
CA GLU A 84 -11.52 20.70 -1.37
C GLU A 84 -10.03 20.72 -1.77
N GLU A 85 -9.72 21.42 -2.86
CA GLU A 85 -8.35 21.63 -3.29
C GLU A 85 -7.59 22.44 -2.23
N THR A 86 -6.31 22.15 -2.04
CA THR A 86 -5.50 22.85 -1.04
C THR A 86 -4.07 23.08 -1.52
N GLY A 87 -3.55 24.27 -1.26
CA GLY A 87 -2.12 24.56 -1.41
C GLY A 87 -1.28 24.10 -0.22
N GLU A 88 -1.91 23.63 0.87
CA GLU A 88 -1.20 23.18 2.05
C GLU A 88 -0.53 21.83 1.81
N GLY A 89 0.72 21.72 2.28
CA GLY A 89 1.51 20.49 2.19
C GLY A 89 1.19 19.49 3.29
N ASP A 90 2.17 18.63 3.53
CA ASP A 90 2.15 17.65 4.61
C ASP A 90 2.33 18.31 5.99
N VAL A 91 1.55 17.86 6.97
CA VAL A 91 1.58 18.37 8.35
C VAL A 91 2.24 17.41 9.34
N CYS A 92 2.59 16.18 8.90
CA CYS A 92 3.21 15.16 9.75
C CYS A 92 4.50 14.57 9.18
N GLY A 93 4.69 14.60 7.86
CA GLY A 93 5.84 14.01 7.15
C GLY A 93 5.57 12.60 6.61
N HIS A 94 4.54 11.91 7.10
CA HIS A 94 4.26 10.52 6.75
C HIS A 94 3.76 10.35 5.31
N GLY A 95 2.89 11.23 4.83
CA GLY A 95 2.47 11.22 3.43
C GLY A 95 3.61 11.57 2.47
N THR A 96 4.48 12.52 2.84
CA THR A 96 5.71 12.85 2.10
C THR A 96 6.67 11.66 2.05
N ALA A 97 6.83 10.93 3.15
CA ALA A 97 7.61 9.69 3.19
C ALA A 97 7.07 8.65 2.20
N CYS A 98 5.75 8.42 2.19
CA CYS A 98 5.11 7.48 1.27
C CYS A 98 5.26 7.93 -0.20
N ALA A 99 5.00 9.21 -0.49
CA ALA A 99 5.14 9.79 -1.82
C ALA A 99 6.58 9.69 -2.34
N GLY A 100 7.58 9.90 -1.48
CA GLY A 100 8.99 9.78 -1.84
C GLY A 100 9.40 8.34 -2.19
N ILE A 101 8.88 7.34 -1.48
CA ILE A 101 9.11 5.93 -1.82
C ILE A 101 8.46 5.58 -3.17
N ILE A 102 7.21 6.02 -3.40
CA ILE A 102 6.52 5.82 -4.68
C ILE A 102 7.32 6.46 -5.81
N ARG A 103 7.78 7.71 -5.65
CA ARG A 103 8.59 8.41 -6.66
C ARG A 103 9.88 7.67 -6.97
N ARG A 104 10.59 7.13 -5.97
CA ARG A 104 11.81 6.35 -6.22
C ARG A 104 11.55 5.06 -6.98
N THR A 105 10.40 4.43 -6.73
CA THR A 105 10.03 3.16 -7.33
C THR A 105 9.46 3.37 -8.74
N ALA A 106 8.65 4.40 -8.94
CA ALA A 106 7.98 4.75 -10.20
C ALA A 106 8.25 6.24 -10.53
N PRO A 107 9.44 6.57 -11.05
CA PRO A 107 9.92 7.95 -11.18
C PRO A 107 9.06 8.85 -12.06
N GLU A 108 8.35 8.30 -13.03
CA GLU A 108 7.54 9.05 -13.99
C GLU A 108 6.03 8.98 -13.69
N CYS A 109 5.62 8.43 -12.54
CA CYS A 109 4.20 8.47 -12.16
C CYS A 109 3.72 9.88 -11.82
N GLU A 110 2.42 10.10 -11.99
CA GLU A 110 1.75 11.33 -11.60
C GLU A 110 1.23 11.18 -10.17
N LEU A 111 1.86 11.89 -9.23
CA LEU A 111 1.47 11.84 -7.82
C LEU A 111 0.36 12.84 -7.52
N PHE A 112 -0.67 12.38 -6.82
CA PHE A 112 -1.76 13.18 -6.27
C PHE A 112 -1.81 12.97 -4.75
N SER A 113 -2.21 14.00 -4.01
CA SER A 113 -2.29 13.96 -2.55
C SER A 113 -3.71 14.22 -2.07
N VAL A 114 -4.20 13.39 -1.15
CA VAL A 114 -5.46 13.64 -0.43
C VAL A 114 -5.17 13.58 1.05
N ARG A 115 -5.22 14.73 1.71
CA ARG A 115 -4.97 14.83 3.14
C ARG A 115 -6.22 14.47 3.95
N VAL A 116 -6.14 13.37 4.68
CA VAL A 116 -7.17 12.87 5.61
C VAL A 116 -6.71 12.84 7.07
N LEU A 117 -5.40 13.04 7.31
CA LEU A 117 -4.82 13.18 8.64
C LEU A 117 -4.38 14.64 8.87
N GLY A 118 -4.73 15.17 10.03
CA GLY A 118 -4.23 16.43 10.57
C GLY A 118 -2.98 16.22 11.43
N GLU A 119 -2.60 17.25 12.18
CA GLU A 119 -1.44 17.21 13.09
C GLU A 119 -1.51 16.03 14.07
N ARG A 120 -0.34 15.48 14.43
CA ARG A 120 -0.19 14.33 15.34
C ARG A 120 -1.00 13.09 14.88
N PHE A 121 -1.14 12.88 13.57
CA PHE A 121 -1.92 11.77 12.99
C PHE A 121 -3.40 11.76 13.41
N SER A 122 -3.94 12.92 13.77
CA SER A 122 -5.35 13.04 14.12
C SER A 122 -6.22 12.91 12.87
N GLY A 123 -7.18 11.99 12.89
CA GLY A 123 -8.09 11.78 11.78
C GLY A 123 -9.34 11.05 12.27
N SER A 124 -10.49 11.37 11.68
CA SER A 124 -11.72 10.63 11.97
C SER A 124 -11.98 9.60 10.88
N GLY A 125 -12.63 8.48 11.22
CA GLY A 125 -13.00 7.48 10.22
C GLY A 125 -13.93 8.02 9.13
N GLU A 126 -14.71 9.07 9.41
CA GLU A 126 -15.54 9.75 8.41
C GLU A 126 -14.70 10.55 7.40
N VAL A 127 -13.66 11.23 7.87
CA VAL A 127 -12.70 11.96 7.03
C VAL A 127 -11.92 10.98 6.14
N LEU A 128 -11.45 9.87 6.71
CA LEU A 128 -10.82 8.79 5.96
C LEU A 128 -11.74 8.24 4.86
N LEU A 129 -12.97 7.89 5.25
CA LEU A 129 -13.96 7.32 4.34
C LEU A 129 -14.31 8.28 3.19
N ALA A 130 -14.46 9.58 3.48
CA ALA A 130 -14.70 10.60 2.46
C ALA A 130 -13.50 10.75 1.49
N GLY A 131 -12.27 10.71 2.00
CA GLY A 131 -11.07 10.76 1.18
C GLY A 131 -10.95 9.56 0.24
N ILE A 132 -11.17 8.34 0.75
CA ILE A 132 -11.19 7.11 -0.08
C ILE A 132 -12.28 7.20 -1.13
N ARG A 133 -13.52 7.54 -0.73
CA ARG A 133 -14.65 7.66 -1.68
C ARG A 133 -14.35 8.66 -2.78
N TRP A 134 -13.77 9.81 -2.45
CA TRP A 134 -13.40 10.80 -3.44
C TRP A 134 -12.35 10.26 -4.40
N ALA A 135 -11.27 9.64 -3.90
CA ALA A 135 -10.22 9.06 -4.72
C ALA A 135 -10.75 7.97 -5.68
N VAL A 136 -11.66 7.10 -5.20
CA VAL A 136 -12.32 6.10 -6.05
C VAL A 136 -13.11 6.76 -7.17
N ARG A 137 -13.89 7.81 -6.87
CA ARG A 137 -14.64 8.57 -7.88
C ARG A 137 -13.75 9.28 -8.90
N GLN A 138 -12.55 9.71 -8.52
CA GLN A 138 -11.57 10.29 -9.43
C GLN A 138 -10.87 9.27 -10.35
N ARG A 139 -11.14 7.96 -10.15
CA ARG A 139 -10.59 6.85 -10.93
C ARG A 139 -9.06 6.93 -11.07
N PHE A 140 -8.37 7.10 -9.95
CA PHE A 140 -6.92 6.92 -9.91
C PHE A 140 -6.59 5.46 -10.25
N ASP A 141 -5.48 5.23 -10.93
CA ASP A 141 -5.07 3.87 -11.28
C ASP A 141 -4.64 3.09 -10.02
N VAL A 142 -3.92 3.77 -9.12
CA VAL A 142 -3.46 3.21 -7.85
C VAL A 142 -3.69 4.20 -6.71
N VAL A 143 -4.21 3.70 -5.59
CA VAL A 143 -4.37 4.45 -4.35
C VAL A 143 -3.47 3.85 -3.27
N ASN A 144 -2.50 4.63 -2.78
CA ASN A 144 -1.68 4.27 -1.64
C ASN A 144 -2.39 4.67 -0.35
N LEU A 145 -2.66 3.68 0.52
CA LEU A 145 -3.31 3.89 1.81
C LEU A 145 -2.46 3.26 2.93
N SER A 146 -1.47 4.02 3.38
CA SER A 146 -0.54 3.64 4.46
C SER A 146 -1.11 3.89 5.87
N LEU A 147 -2.43 3.79 6.01
CA LEU A 147 -3.19 4.00 7.23
C LEU A 147 -4.45 3.13 7.23
N SER A 148 -5.05 2.95 8.41
CA SER A 148 -6.24 2.11 8.57
C SER A 148 -7.05 2.56 9.77
N THR A 149 -8.28 2.07 9.89
CA THR A 149 -9.13 2.31 11.06
C THR A 149 -9.45 1.00 11.78
N THR A 150 -9.42 1.04 13.11
CA THR A 150 -9.82 -0.06 14.00
C THR A 150 -11.31 0.03 14.36
N HIS A 151 -11.99 1.11 13.96
CA HIS A 151 -13.41 1.31 14.24
C HIS A 151 -14.28 0.47 13.30
N VAL A 152 -14.75 -0.67 13.82
CA VAL A 152 -15.55 -1.67 13.09
C VAL A 152 -16.83 -1.13 12.43
N ARG A 153 -17.37 0.00 12.93
CA ARG A 153 -18.56 0.64 12.33
C ARG A 153 -18.36 1.08 10.88
N PHE A 154 -17.12 1.32 10.45
CA PHE A 154 -16.80 1.74 9.08
C PHE A 154 -16.50 0.56 8.15
N THR A 155 -16.39 -0.67 8.67
CA THR A 155 -15.91 -1.83 7.90
C THR A 155 -16.77 -2.14 6.68
N GLU A 156 -18.09 -2.12 6.81
CA GLU A 156 -18.99 -2.45 5.69
C GLU A 156 -18.89 -1.41 4.58
N GLU A 157 -18.81 -0.13 4.94
CA GLU A 157 -18.74 0.96 3.98
C GLU A 157 -17.38 1.01 3.28
N LEU A 158 -16.29 0.77 4.03
CA LEU A 158 -14.95 0.61 3.47
C LEU A 158 -14.90 -0.59 2.51
N ARG A 159 -15.59 -1.70 2.82
CA ARG A 159 -15.66 -2.86 1.93
C ARG A 159 -16.37 -2.53 0.62
N LYS A 160 -17.53 -1.86 0.69
CA LYS A 160 -18.27 -1.40 -0.50
C LYS A 160 -17.40 -0.49 -1.37
N LEU A 161 -16.64 0.43 -0.77
CA LEU A 161 -15.71 1.30 -1.49
C LEU A 161 -14.51 0.55 -2.10
N ALA A 162 -13.95 -0.43 -1.38
CA ALA A 162 -12.85 -1.24 -1.89
C ALA A 162 -13.30 -2.09 -3.09
N ASP A 163 -14.50 -2.68 -3.02
CA ASP A 163 -15.08 -3.46 -4.11
C ASP A 163 -15.43 -2.55 -5.30
N GLU A 164 -15.99 -1.35 -5.05
CA GLU A 164 -16.23 -0.35 -6.08
C GLU A 164 -14.93 0.05 -6.80
N ALA A 165 -13.86 0.33 -6.05
CA ALA A 165 -12.54 0.63 -6.59
C ALA A 165 -12.03 -0.50 -7.49
N TYR A 166 -12.10 -1.74 -6.98
CA TYR A 166 -11.68 -2.94 -7.69
C TYR A 166 -12.43 -3.12 -9.02
N PHE A 167 -13.77 -2.96 -9.02
CA PHE A 167 -14.57 -3.06 -10.25
C PHE A 167 -14.33 -1.90 -11.22
N GLN A 168 -13.92 -0.73 -10.72
CA GLN A 168 -13.55 0.42 -11.54
C GLN A 168 -12.09 0.40 -12.02
N ARG A 169 -11.32 -0.65 -11.69
CA ARG A 169 -9.89 -0.80 -11.98
C ARG A 169 -8.98 0.19 -11.25
N THR A 170 -9.45 0.75 -10.13
CA THR A 170 -8.63 1.49 -9.16
C THR A 170 -8.06 0.48 -8.16
N MET A 171 -6.75 0.30 -8.14
CA MET A 171 -6.11 -0.62 -7.19
C MET A 171 -5.78 0.09 -5.88
N ILE A 172 -6.44 -0.28 -4.77
CA ILE A 172 -6.08 0.18 -3.43
C ILE A 172 -4.99 -0.72 -2.85
N VAL A 173 -3.85 -0.13 -2.48
CA VAL A 173 -2.73 -0.80 -1.79
C VAL A 173 -2.71 -0.29 -0.35
N SER A 174 -2.86 -1.18 0.63
CA SER A 174 -3.07 -0.81 2.03
C SER A 174 -2.14 -1.54 3.00
N SER A 175 -1.58 -0.80 3.96
CA SER A 175 -0.70 -1.37 4.99
C SER A 175 -1.48 -2.19 6.02
N ALA A 176 -0.97 -3.37 6.36
CA ALA A 176 -1.36 -4.06 7.59
C ALA A 176 -0.96 -3.26 8.83
N HIS A 177 -1.72 -3.40 9.91
CA HIS A 177 -1.42 -2.69 11.15
C HIS A 177 -0.04 -3.09 11.71
N ASN A 178 0.72 -2.12 12.22
CA ASN A 178 2.06 -2.35 12.79
C ASN A 178 2.02 -3.09 14.14
N THR A 179 0.84 -3.16 14.75
CA THR A 179 0.58 -3.88 16.00
C THR A 179 -0.50 -4.94 15.78
N ARG A 180 -0.77 -5.74 16.80
CA ARG A 180 -1.67 -6.91 16.75
C ARG A 180 -3.15 -6.53 16.84
N VAL A 181 -3.56 -5.56 16.03
CA VAL A 181 -4.93 -5.05 16.01
C VAL A 181 -5.51 -5.24 14.63
N GLU A 182 -6.77 -5.67 14.59
CA GLU A 182 -7.51 -5.74 13.33
C GLU A 182 -7.91 -4.33 12.90
N SER A 183 -7.66 -4.03 11.64
CA SER A 183 -7.99 -2.74 11.05
C SER A 183 -8.34 -2.91 9.59
N PHE A 184 -8.98 -1.90 9.02
CA PHE A 184 -9.50 -1.91 7.65
C PHE A 184 -8.97 -0.70 6.87
N PRO A 185 -8.75 -0.81 5.55
CA PRO A 185 -9.27 -1.85 4.65
C PRO A 185 -8.31 -3.00 4.27
N TRP A 186 -7.06 -3.05 4.76
CA TRP A 186 -6.06 -4.05 4.36
C TRP A 186 -6.50 -5.53 4.45
N ARG A 187 -7.54 -5.82 5.23
CA ARG A 187 -8.15 -7.16 5.36
C ARG A 187 -9.01 -7.62 4.19
N PHE A 188 -9.37 -6.74 3.27
CA PHE A 188 -10.28 -7.07 2.17
C PHE A 188 -9.52 -7.72 1.01
N SER A 189 -10.08 -8.76 0.40
CA SER A 189 -9.46 -9.43 -0.76
C SER A 189 -9.41 -8.52 -2.01
N SER A 190 -10.29 -7.51 -2.07
CA SER A 190 -10.32 -6.48 -3.13
C SER A 190 -9.21 -5.44 -3.01
N VAL A 191 -8.44 -5.42 -1.91
CA VAL A 191 -7.24 -4.56 -1.79
C VAL A 191 -5.96 -5.39 -1.88
N ILE A 192 -4.85 -4.74 -2.23
CA ILE A 192 -3.51 -5.33 -2.06
C ILE A 192 -3.06 -5.05 -0.63
N SER A 193 -2.85 -6.11 0.13
CA SER A 193 -2.50 -6.04 1.55
C SER A 193 -1.00 -6.18 1.76
N VAL A 194 -0.37 -5.21 2.44
CA VAL A 194 1.10 -5.12 2.51
C VAL A 194 1.61 -5.15 3.96
N GLY A 195 2.56 -6.05 4.22
CA GLY A 195 3.41 -6.08 5.41
C GLY A 195 4.86 -5.72 5.09
N SER A 196 5.73 -5.71 6.10
CA SER A 196 7.15 -5.34 5.94
C SER A 196 8.13 -6.50 6.11
N HIS A 197 9.25 -6.44 5.38
CA HIS A 197 10.47 -7.22 5.62
C HIS A 197 11.68 -6.31 5.81
N GLN A 198 12.83 -6.91 6.12
CA GLN A 198 14.07 -6.24 6.51
C GLN A 198 15.09 -6.06 5.38
N GLU A 199 14.91 -6.72 4.24
CA GLU A 199 15.80 -6.55 3.09
C GLU A 199 15.81 -5.09 2.59
N ASP A 200 16.99 -4.60 2.19
CA ASP A 200 17.21 -3.21 1.77
C ASP A 200 16.93 -2.97 0.27
N ASP A 201 16.68 -4.03 -0.52
CA ASP A 201 16.42 -3.92 -1.97
C ASP A 201 15.01 -3.35 -2.23
N PRO A 202 14.89 -2.14 -2.82
CA PRO A 202 13.60 -1.50 -3.10
C PRO A 202 12.75 -2.22 -4.17
N GLY A 203 13.36 -3.07 -4.99
CA GLY A 203 12.68 -3.89 -5.99
C GLY A 203 12.26 -5.26 -5.49
N LEU A 204 12.69 -5.65 -4.29
CA LEU A 204 12.39 -6.95 -3.71
C LEU A 204 11.04 -6.89 -3.00
N HIS A 205 10.08 -7.65 -3.50
CA HIS A 205 8.84 -7.97 -2.79
C HIS A 205 8.68 -9.49 -2.66
N LEU A 206 7.93 -9.89 -1.64
CA LEU A 206 7.64 -11.28 -1.33
C LEU A 206 6.14 -11.50 -1.31
N TYR A 207 5.71 -12.69 -1.73
CA TYR A 207 4.34 -13.13 -1.61
C TYR A 207 4.14 -13.94 -0.33
N ASN A 208 3.04 -13.73 0.37
CA ASN A 208 2.67 -14.52 1.54
C ASN A 208 1.76 -15.69 1.14
N PRO A 209 2.20 -16.96 1.26
CA PRO A 209 1.35 -18.11 0.95
C PRO A 209 0.20 -18.32 1.96
N THR A 210 0.23 -17.61 3.10
CA THR A 210 -0.76 -17.70 4.17
C THR A 210 -1.41 -16.33 4.43
N PRO A 211 -2.29 -15.85 3.53
CA PRO A 211 -2.96 -14.55 3.68
C PRO A 211 -3.66 -14.47 5.04
N PRO A 212 -3.63 -13.28 5.65
CA PRO A 212 -4.34 -12.11 5.13
C PRO A 212 -3.46 -10.92 4.75
N VAL A 213 -2.16 -10.92 5.05
CA VAL A 213 -1.20 -10.10 4.30
C VAL A 213 -0.91 -10.79 2.98
N GLU A 214 -0.92 -10.04 1.88
CA GLU A 214 -0.73 -10.62 0.54
C GLU A 214 0.74 -10.50 0.11
N PHE A 215 1.35 -9.33 0.32
CA PHE A 215 2.74 -9.09 -0.04
C PHE A 215 3.56 -8.49 1.11
N PHE A 216 4.87 -8.73 1.09
CA PHE A 216 5.83 -8.02 1.92
C PHE A 216 6.78 -7.20 1.04
N ALA A 217 7.15 -6.01 1.53
CA ALA A 217 8.11 -5.10 0.89
C ALA A 217 9.05 -4.47 1.94
N PRO A 218 10.11 -3.74 1.54
CA PRO A 218 11.02 -3.09 2.49
C PRO A 218 10.26 -2.15 3.42
N GLY A 219 10.36 -2.38 4.74
CA GLY A 219 9.68 -1.54 5.72
C GLY A 219 10.37 -1.48 7.07
N GLN A 220 11.58 -2.02 7.19
CA GLN A 220 12.38 -1.95 8.43
C GLN A 220 13.64 -1.11 8.18
N LYS A 221 13.81 -0.04 8.96
CA LYS A 221 14.94 0.91 8.87
C LYS A 221 15.14 1.55 7.49
N VAL A 222 14.04 1.79 6.78
CA VAL A 222 14.00 2.40 5.44
C VAL A 222 14.32 3.89 5.53
N LYS A 223 15.13 4.40 4.59
CA LYS A 223 15.39 5.84 4.42
C LYS A 223 14.25 6.49 3.63
N VAL A 224 13.55 7.44 4.23
CA VAL A 224 12.35 8.06 3.66
C VAL A 224 12.45 9.59 3.67
N ALA A 225 11.77 10.24 2.72
CA ALA A 225 11.57 11.68 2.72
C ALA A 225 10.80 12.12 3.98
N TRP A 226 11.04 13.33 4.45
CA TRP A 226 10.39 13.90 5.62
C TRP A 226 10.23 15.43 5.49
N LEU A 227 9.59 16.07 6.46
CA LEU A 227 9.30 17.51 6.39
C LEU A 227 10.55 18.36 6.21
N GLY A 228 10.40 19.48 5.49
CA GLY A 228 11.43 20.50 5.29
C GLY A 228 12.56 20.04 4.37
N GLY A 229 12.25 19.24 3.36
CA GLY A 229 13.24 18.70 2.42
C GLY A 229 14.23 17.70 3.03
N THR A 230 13.94 17.13 4.21
CA THR A 230 14.86 16.24 4.94
C THR A 230 14.58 14.77 4.67
N GLU A 231 15.45 13.88 5.15
CA GLU A 231 15.21 12.43 5.13
C GLU A 231 15.50 11.83 6.50
N ILE A 232 14.72 10.81 6.88
CA ILE A 232 14.91 10.05 8.13
C ILE A 232 14.99 8.56 7.86
N ARG A 233 15.45 7.78 8.85
CA ARG A 233 15.31 6.31 8.84
C ARG A 233 14.24 5.87 9.82
N THR A 234 13.29 5.07 9.35
CA THR A 234 12.14 4.65 10.16
C THR A 234 11.66 3.25 9.75
N SER A 235 10.70 2.69 10.47
CA SER A 235 10.15 1.35 10.22
C SER A 235 8.63 1.35 10.34
N GLY A 236 7.97 0.52 9.54
CA GLY A 236 6.53 0.31 9.54
C GLY A 236 6.05 -0.29 8.23
N ASN A 237 4.96 -1.06 8.30
CA ASN A 237 4.24 -1.55 7.13
C ASN A 237 3.75 -0.40 6.25
N SER A 238 3.45 0.75 6.86
CA SER A 238 3.15 2.01 6.16
C SER A 238 4.22 2.43 5.14
N PHE A 239 5.48 2.08 5.37
CA PHE A 239 6.59 2.36 4.44
C PHE A 239 6.85 1.21 3.46
N ALA A 240 6.33 0.01 3.72
CA ALA A 240 6.35 -1.11 2.77
C ALA A 240 5.28 -0.94 1.67
N THR A 241 4.08 -0.49 2.04
CA THR A 241 2.97 -0.20 1.12
C THR A 241 3.36 0.63 -0.11
N PRO A 242 4.06 1.78 0.01
CA PRO A 242 4.41 2.61 -1.13
C PRO A 242 5.41 1.96 -2.11
N PHE A 243 6.21 0.97 -1.70
CA PHE A 243 7.00 0.18 -2.65
C PHE A 243 6.08 -0.64 -3.55
N ILE A 244 5.12 -1.38 -2.97
CA ILE A 244 4.14 -2.16 -3.75
C ILE A 244 3.28 -1.25 -4.63
N THR A 245 2.87 -0.08 -4.13
CA THR A 245 2.19 0.96 -4.93
C THR A 245 3.03 1.37 -6.14
N GLY A 246 4.33 1.63 -5.93
CA GLY A 246 5.24 1.96 -7.01
C GLY A 246 5.39 0.83 -8.04
N LEU A 247 5.54 -0.42 -7.58
CA LEU A 247 5.58 -1.59 -8.47
C LEU A 247 4.29 -1.72 -9.29
N CYS A 248 3.12 -1.48 -8.68
CA CYS A 248 1.84 -1.41 -9.39
C CYS A 248 1.88 -0.36 -10.50
N ALA A 249 2.37 0.84 -10.20
CA ALA A 249 2.46 1.91 -11.19
C ALA A 249 3.43 1.57 -12.34
N ARG A 250 4.55 0.91 -12.05
CA ARG A 250 5.46 0.41 -13.10
C ARG A 250 4.73 -0.57 -14.02
N VAL A 251 4.13 -1.61 -13.46
CA VAL A 251 3.38 -2.64 -14.21
C VAL A 251 2.29 -1.99 -15.07
N LEU A 252 1.48 -1.10 -14.50
CA LEU A 252 0.40 -0.42 -15.23
C LEU A 252 0.93 0.54 -16.31
N SER A 253 2.11 1.15 -16.14
CA SER A 253 2.70 1.99 -17.20
C SER A 253 3.13 1.18 -18.43
N ALA A 254 3.49 -0.08 -18.25
CA ALA A 254 3.79 -1.01 -19.36
C ALA A 254 2.53 -1.68 -19.91
N GLN A 255 1.55 -1.98 -19.05
CA GLN A 255 0.31 -2.67 -19.42
C GLN A 255 -0.93 -1.95 -18.84
N PRO A 256 -1.35 -0.81 -19.42
CA PRO A 256 -2.37 0.08 -18.80
C PRO A 256 -3.77 -0.50 -18.70
N ARG A 257 -4.04 -1.65 -19.33
CA ARG A 257 -5.35 -2.29 -19.38
C ARG A 257 -5.51 -3.44 -18.39
N LEU A 258 -4.49 -3.76 -17.61
CA LEU A 258 -4.58 -4.85 -16.64
C LEU A 258 -5.69 -4.57 -15.63
N THR A 259 -6.47 -5.60 -15.36
CA THR A 259 -7.44 -5.60 -14.26
C THR A 259 -6.71 -5.77 -12.92
N PRO A 260 -7.34 -5.41 -11.78
CA PRO A 260 -6.77 -5.65 -10.46
C PRO A 260 -6.37 -7.12 -10.21
N PHE A 261 -7.16 -8.09 -10.70
CA PHE A 261 -6.80 -9.51 -10.63
C PHE A 261 -5.49 -9.80 -11.37
N GLN A 262 -5.35 -9.34 -12.61
CA GLN A 262 -4.15 -9.57 -13.40
C GLN A 262 -2.94 -8.85 -12.80
N LEU A 263 -3.13 -7.63 -12.27
CA LEU A 263 -2.09 -6.89 -11.58
C LEU A 263 -1.58 -7.64 -10.34
N LYS A 264 -2.49 -8.15 -9.51
CA LYS A 264 -2.14 -9.02 -8.37
C LYS A 264 -1.37 -10.25 -8.81
N ASN A 265 -1.78 -10.88 -9.93
CA ASN A 265 -1.09 -12.05 -10.46
C ASN A 265 0.33 -11.72 -10.97
N VAL A 266 0.51 -10.57 -11.62
CA VAL A 266 1.83 -10.09 -12.04
C VAL A 266 2.75 -9.86 -10.83
N LEU A 267 2.23 -9.25 -9.76
CA LEU A 267 2.98 -9.11 -8.50
C LEU A 267 3.30 -10.47 -7.87
N TYR A 268 2.37 -11.43 -7.88
CA TYR A 268 2.62 -12.78 -7.40
C TYR A 268 3.76 -13.46 -8.17
N LEU A 269 3.66 -13.52 -9.50
CA LEU A 269 4.65 -14.20 -10.35
C LEU A 269 6.03 -13.53 -10.34
N SER A 270 6.10 -12.26 -9.96
CA SER A 270 7.37 -11.52 -9.85
C SER A 270 7.96 -11.50 -8.45
N ALA A 271 7.27 -12.04 -7.44
CA ALA A 271 7.76 -12.05 -6.07
C ALA A 271 9.01 -12.93 -5.93
N ALA A 272 10.02 -12.46 -5.21
CA ALA A 272 11.35 -13.10 -5.15
C ALA A 272 11.34 -14.49 -4.50
N ASN A 273 10.32 -14.82 -3.71
CA ASN A 273 10.15 -16.14 -3.09
C ASN A 273 9.24 -17.09 -3.90
N VAL A 274 8.70 -16.66 -5.05
CA VAL A 274 7.93 -17.50 -5.96
C VAL A 274 8.90 -18.13 -6.96
N ARG A 275 9.01 -19.45 -6.93
CA ARG A 275 9.82 -20.24 -7.84
C ARG A 275 8.93 -20.92 -8.85
N ILE A 276 9.05 -20.50 -10.10
CA ILE A 276 8.36 -21.12 -11.21
C ILE A 276 9.09 -22.42 -11.56
N ARG A 277 8.44 -23.58 -11.39
CA ARG A 277 8.98 -24.85 -11.85
C ARG A 277 8.84 -24.94 -13.37
N GLY A 278 9.95 -25.18 -14.08
CA GLY A 278 9.94 -25.51 -15.51
C GLY A 278 10.40 -24.41 -16.49
N GLY A 279 11.01 -23.31 -16.01
CA GLY A 279 11.85 -22.48 -16.89
C GLY A 279 13.16 -23.22 -17.23
N PRO A 280 13.80 -22.95 -18.39
CA PRO A 280 15.08 -23.57 -18.75
C PRO A 280 16.17 -23.35 -17.68
#